data_AF-A0AAD4M0A0-F1
#
_entry.id   AF-A0AAD4M0A0-F1
#
_cell.length_a   1.000
_cell.length_b   1.000
_cell.length_c   1.000
_cell.angle_alpha   90.00
_cell.angle_beta   90.00
_cell.angle_gamma   90.00
#
_symmetry.space_group_name_H-M   'P 1'
#
loop_
_entity.id
_entity.type
_entity.pdbx_description
1 polymer ?
#
loop_
_entity_poly.entity_id
_entity_poly.type
_entity_poly.pdbx_seq_one_letter_code
_entity_poly.pdbx_strand_id
1 'polypeptide(L)'
;MYHLVLLPAYGETLAAELEYFKIRVIIAVPGGFATKINAPKRSGRPLEGYEVVRDHMDNTVPKYVQIPKGDPALGMGALVDVVRGEGRAAGRGPPPLWLFLGEDSMLDVRARVEKIQSTLDEWKDVGSNLGLPVEQLSA
;
A
#
# COMPACT_ATOMS: atom_id res chain seq x y z
N MET A 1 -3.25 -0.75 -10.83
CA MET A 1 -2.70 -1.03 -9.49
C MET A 1 -1.37 -1.81 -9.64
N TYR A 2 -0.35 -1.22 -10.27
CA TYR A 2 0.97 -1.87 -10.50
C TYR A 2 2.17 -1.03 -10.05
N HIS A 3 1.93 0.15 -9.44
CA HIS A 3 2.98 1.07 -8.99
C HIS A 3 3.16 1.11 -7.46
N LEU A 4 2.45 0.26 -6.71
CA LEU A 4 2.37 0.37 -5.25
C LEU A 4 3.47 -0.38 -4.48
N VAL A 5 4.44 -1.01 -5.14
CA VAL A 5 5.46 -1.83 -4.44
C VAL A 5 6.74 -1.04 -4.12
N LEU A 6 7.08 -0.03 -4.91
CA LEU A 6 8.33 0.72 -4.74
C LEU A 6 8.30 1.68 -3.54
N LEU A 7 7.20 2.40 -3.36
CA LEU A 7 7.08 3.38 -2.27
C LEU A 7 7.08 2.73 -0.88
N PRO A 8 6.39 1.61 -0.64
CA PRO A 8 6.43 1.00 0.67
C PRO A 8 7.76 0.33 0.99
N ALA A 9 8.42 -0.31 0.03
CA ALA A 9 9.76 -0.88 0.24
C ALA A 9 10.78 0.19 0.66
N TYR A 10 10.69 1.38 0.07
CA TYR A 10 11.49 2.53 0.49
C TYR A 10 11.14 2.96 1.92
N GLY A 11 9.84 3.07 2.26
CA GLY A 11 9.39 3.42 3.60
C GLY A 11 9.83 2.41 4.68
N GLU A 12 9.81 1.12 4.38
CA GLU A 12 10.26 0.04 5.27
C GLU A 12 11.76 0.13 5.55
N THR A 13 12.56 0.30 4.49
CA THR A 13 14.02 0.43 4.61
C THR A 13 14.39 1.70 5.38
N LEU A 14 13.77 2.82 5.03
CA LEU A 14 13.98 4.11 5.69
C LEU A 14 13.59 4.05 7.18
N ALA A 15 12.51 3.34 7.52
CA ALA A 15 12.11 3.16 8.91
C ALA A 15 13.19 2.45 9.73
N ALA A 16 13.80 1.39 9.17
CA ALA A 16 14.86 0.63 9.82
C ALA A 16 16.13 1.47 10.04
N GLU A 17 16.52 2.28 9.06
CA GLU A 17 17.70 3.17 9.18
C GLU A 17 17.48 4.28 10.22
N LEU A 18 16.26 4.82 10.29
CA LEU A 18 15.93 5.97 11.14
C LEU A 18 15.61 5.61 12.59
N GLU A 19 15.46 4.33 12.92
CA GLU A 19 15.15 3.86 14.27
C GLU A 19 16.20 4.30 15.31
N TYR A 20 17.48 4.29 14.93
CA TYR A 20 18.60 4.74 15.79
C TYR A 20 18.49 6.21 16.18
N PHE A 21 17.89 7.03 15.32
CA PHE A 21 17.68 8.46 15.56
C PHE A 21 16.35 8.76 16.26
N LYS A 22 15.58 7.72 16.64
CA LYS A 22 14.24 7.84 17.24
C LYS A 22 13.26 8.61 16.35
N ILE A 23 13.48 8.58 15.04
CA ILE A 23 12.57 9.13 14.04
C ILE A 23 11.62 8.02 13.59
N ARG A 24 10.32 8.30 13.59
CA ARG A 24 9.29 7.35 13.16
C ARG A 24 8.87 7.61 11.72
N VAL A 25 8.74 6.55 10.95
CA VAL A 25 8.23 6.57 9.57
C VAL A 25 6.86 5.89 9.55
N ILE A 26 5.91 6.49 8.83
CA ILE A 26 4.58 5.93 8.62
C ILE A 26 4.30 5.92 7.12
N ILE A 27 3.99 4.74 6.59
CA ILE A 27 3.47 4.51 5.25
C ILE A 27 1.94 4.63 5.35
N ALA A 28 1.44 5.83 5.08
CA ALA A 28 0.01 6.09 5.02
C ALA A 28 -0.55 5.59 3.68
N VAL A 29 -1.51 4.67 3.74
CA VAL A 29 -2.18 4.09 2.58
C VAL A 29 -3.65 4.52 2.61
N PRO A 30 -4.01 5.63 1.95
CA PRO A 30 -5.38 6.07 1.86
C PRO A 30 -6.15 5.31 0.78
N GLY A 31 -7.43 5.08 1.04
CA GLY A 31 -8.44 4.74 0.03
C GLY A 31 -8.92 5.97 -0.74
N GLY A 32 -10.11 5.87 -1.32
CA GLY A 32 -10.75 6.96 -2.04
C GLY A 32 -11.23 8.07 -1.10
N PHE A 33 -10.58 9.24 -1.12
CA PHE A 33 -11.00 10.43 -0.38
C PHE A 33 -11.49 11.56 -1.28
N ALA A 34 -12.46 12.34 -0.80
CA ALA A 34 -13.09 13.46 -1.51
C ALA A 34 -12.16 14.67 -1.57
N THR A 35 -11.05 14.57 -2.30
CA THR A 35 -10.09 15.65 -2.46
C THR A 35 -10.40 16.50 -3.69
N LYS A 36 -10.05 17.79 -3.64
CA LYS A 36 -10.10 18.71 -4.78
C LYS A 36 -8.94 18.51 -5.77
N ILE A 37 -8.08 17.53 -5.52
CA ILE A 37 -6.98 17.19 -6.42
C ILE A 37 -7.61 16.63 -7.69
N ASN A 38 -7.31 17.29 -8.82
CA ASN A 38 -7.86 16.96 -10.13
C ASN A 38 -7.78 15.45 -10.38
N ALA A 39 -8.87 14.87 -10.90
CA ALA A 39 -8.86 13.50 -11.38
C ALA A 39 -7.59 13.27 -12.23
N PRO A 40 -6.89 12.14 -12.04
CA PRO A 40 -5.60 11.91 -12.66
C PRO A 40 -5.73 12.13 -14.17
N LYS A 41 -5.06 13.17 -14.67
CA LYS A 41 -5.00 13.43 -16.10
C LYS A 41 -3.95 12.52 -16.69
N ARG A 42 -4.36 11.71 -17.68
CA ARG A 42 -3.42 10.87 -18.41
C ARG A 42 -2.41 11.76 -19.12
N SER A 43 -1.13 11.54 -18.87
CA SER A 43 -0.02 12.21 -19.53
C SER A 43 0.74 11.22 -20.40
N GLY A 44 1.13 11.64 -21.61
CA GLY A 44 1.98 10.84 -22.51
C GLY A 44 1.39 10.64 -23.90
N ARG A 45 2.26 10.24 -24.85
CA ARG A 45 1.87 9.95 -26.23
C ARG A 45 1.09 8.62 -26.29
N PRO A 46 -0.02 8.55 -27.05
CA PRO A 46 -0.66 7.29 -27.33
C PRO A 46 0.30 6.30 -28.01
N LEU A 47 0.29 5.05 -27.52
CA LEU A 47 0.96 3.93 -28.15
C LEU A 47 -0.02 3.23 -29.09
N GLU A 48 0.44 2.94 -30.29
CA GLU A 48 -0.28 2.15 -31.29
C GLU A 48 -0.51 0.73 -30.78
N GLY A 49 -1.71 0.17 -31.00
CA GLY A 49 -2.09 -1.17 -30.55
C GLY A 49 -2.61 -1.25 -29.10
N TYR A 50 -2.68 -0.12 -28.39
CA TYR A 50 -3.19 -0.03 -27.02
C TYR A 50 -4.54 0.69 -26.92
N GLU A 51 -5.25 0.88 -28.03
CA GLU A 51 -6.51 1.61 -28.11
C GLU A 51 -7.58 0.98 -27.21
N VAL A 52 -7.73 -0.34 -27.25
CA VAL A 52 -8.74 -1.05 -26.44
C VAL A 52 -8.52 -0.82 -24.94
N VAL A 53 -7.28 -0.91 -24.46
CA VAL A 53 -6.96 -0.69 -23.05
C VAL A 53 -7.16 0.78 -22.69
N ARG A 54 -6.81 1.69 -23.61
CA ARG A 54 -6.97 3.13 -23.44
C ARG A 54 -8.44 3.51 -23.27
N ASP A 55 -9.29 3.03 -24.16
CA ASP A 55 -10.73 3.26 -24.18
C ASP A 55 -11.39 2.64 -22.95
N HIS A 56 -10.99 1.45 -22.56
CA HIS A 56 -11.44 0.85 -21.30
C HIS A 56 -11.11 1.75 -20.11
N MET A 57 -9.89 2.27 -20.02
CA MET A 57 -9.49 3.17 -18.92
C MET A 57 -10.23 4.51 -18.98
N ASP A 58 -10.48 5.06 -20.17
CA ASP A 58 -11.26 6.31 -20.33
C ASP A 58 -12.71 6.15 -19.85
N ASN A 59 -13.28 4.96 -20.03
CA ASN A 59 -14.63 4.68 -19.55
C ASN A 59 -14.69 4.31 -18.06
N THR A 60 -13.60 3.80 -17.49
CA THR A 60 -13.61 3.26 -16.12
C THR A 60 -13.13 4.27 -15.09
N VAL A 61 -12.08 5.05 -15.38
CA VAL A 61 -11.51 6.04 -14.45
C VAL A 61 -12.56 7.07 -13.97
N PRO A 62 -13.41 7.66 -14.84
CA PRO A 62 -14.44 8.60 -14.39
C PRO A 62 -15.46 7.97 -13.44
N LYS A 63 -15.74 6.66 -13.57
CA LYS A 63 -16.67 5.95 -12.68
C LYS A 63 -16.09 5.81 -11.27
N TYR A 64 -14.79 5.58 -11.14
CA TYR A 64 -14.11 5.56 -9.84
C TYR A 64 -14.13 6.93 -9.14
N VAL A 65 -14.15 8.02 -9.91
CA VAL A 65 -14.29 9.39 -9.36
C VAL A 65 -15.67 9.61 -8.72
N GLN A 66 -16.69 8.79 -9.05
CA GLN A 66 -18.06 8.90 -8.54
C GLN A 66 -18.41 7.93 -7.41
N ILE A 67 -17.48 7.05 -7.01
CA ILE A 67 -17.68 6.12 -5.88
C ILE A 67 -17.70 6.92 -4.56
N PRO A 68 -18.47 6.51 -3.53
CA PRO A 68 -18.47 7.19 -2.23
C PRO A 68 -17.04 7.36 -1.72
N LYS A 69 -16.64 8.61 -1.51
CA LYS A 69 -15.30 8.93 -1.06
C LYS A 69 -15.34 9.26 0.43
N GLY A 70 -14.35 8.76 1.18
CA GLY A 70 -14.13 9.16 2.55
C GLY A 70 -13.90 10.66 2.68
N ASP A 71 -14.17 11.20 3.87
CA ASP A 71 -13.89 12.60 4.19
C ASP A 71 -12.39 12.78 4.47
N PRO A 72 -11.66 13.59 3.68
CA PRO A 72 -10.23 13.80 3.89
C PRO A 72 -9.92 14.43 5.26
N ALA A 73 -10.82 15.24 5.83
CA ALA A 73 -10.63 15.81 7.15
C ALA A 73 -10.65 14.73 8.24
N LEU A 74 -11.55 13.75 8.12
CA LEU A 74 -11.58 12.60 9.03
C LEU A 74 -10.35 11.70 8.86
N GLY A 75 -9.93 11.44 7.62
CA GLY A 75 -8.73 10.64 7.34
C GLY A 75 -7.46 11.27 7.93
N MET A 76 -7.28 12.57 7.73
CA MET A 76 -6.13 13.29 8.30
C MET A 76 -6.23 13.47 9.81
N GLY A 77 -7.42 13.65 10.35
CA GLY A 77 -7.65 13.66 11.80
C GLY A 77 -7.19 12.35 12.44
N ALA A 78 -7.54 11.20 11.85
CA ALA A 78 -7.08 9.90 12.32
C ALA A 78 -5.55 9.74 12.22
N LEU A 79 -4.91 10.27 11.18
CA LEU A 79 -3.44 10.27 11.10
C LEU A 79 -2.79 11.12 12.20
N VAL A 80 -3.35 12.31 12.49
CA VAL A 80 -2.86 13.18 13.57
C VAL A 80 -2.99 12.49 14.93
N ASP A 81 -4.15 11.88 15.19
CA ASP A 81 -4.40 11.07 16.39
C ASP A 81 -3.33 9.98 16.55
N VAL A 82 -3.02 9.24 15.47
CA VAL A 82 -1.98 8.21 15.46
C VAL A 82 -0.59 8.77 15.78
N VAL A 83 -0.19 9.88 15.15
CA VAL A 83 1.13 10.49 15.38
C VAL A 83 1.30 10.98 16.82
N ARG A 84 0.22 11.50 17.43
CA ARG A 84 0.21 12.02 18.80
C ARG A 84 -0.05 10.96 19.87
N GLY A 85 -0.62 9.82 19.50
CA GLY A 85 -1.08 8.82 20.47
C GLY A 85 -2.34 9.25 21.23
N GLU A 86 -3.17 10.09 20.60
CA GLU A 86 -4.35 10.71 21.20
C GLU A 86 -5.61 10.32 20.41
N GLY A 87 -6.79 10.79 20.84
CA GLY A 87 -8.03 10.60 20.11
C GLY A 87 -8.33 9.13 19.79
N ARG A 88 -8.49 8.81 18.49
CA ARG A 88 -8.74 7.42 18.02
C ARG A 88 -7.59 6.45 18.30
N ALA A 89 -6.39 6.96 18.54
CA ALA A 89 -5.20 6.17 18.85
C ALA A 89 -4.85 6.16 20.35
N ALA A 90 -5.68 6.78 21.20
CA ALA A 90 -5.45 6.78 22.64
C ALA A 90 -5.38 5.34 23.21
N GLY A 91 -4.38 5.08 24.06
CA GLY A 91 -4.15 3.77 24.66
C GLY A 91 -3.57 2.71 23.71
N ARG A 92 -3.29 3.06 22.45
CA ARG A 92 -2.53 2.20 21.53
C ARG A 92 -1.03 2.28 21.86
N GLY A 93 -0.28 1.29 21.40
CA GLY A 93 1.18 1.31 21.41
C GLY A 93 1.77 2.37 20.48
N PRO A 94 3.08 2.31 20.18
CA PRO A 94 3.71 3.24 19.24
C PRO A 94 3.02 3.23 17.88
N PRO A 95 3.09 4.35 17.11
CA PRO A 95 2.49 4.43 15.79
C PRO A 95 2.93 3.27 14.88
N PRO A 96 2.01 2.62 14.16
CA PRO A 96 2.36 1.54 13.26
C PRO A 96 3.12 2.07 12.04
N LEU A 97 4.02 1.25 11.48
CA LEU A 97 4.67 1.56 10.21
C LEU A 97 3.66 1.69 9.07
N TRP A 98 2.63 0.86 9.05
CA TRP A 98 1.59 0.86 8.03
C TRP A 98 0.27 1.38 8.61
N LEU A 99 -0.26 2.46 8.03
CA LEU A 99 -1.55 3.02 8.43
C LEU A 99 -2.51 3.04 7.23
N PHE A 100 -3.51 2.16 7.26
CA PHE A 100 -4.56 2.08 6.26
C PHE A 100 -5.72 3.00 6.63
N LEU A 101 -6.12 3.87 5.71
CA LEU A 101 -7.17 4.87 5.93
C LEU A 101 -8.30 4.65 4.91
N GLY A 102 -9.44 4.12 5.37
CA GLY A 102 -10.58 3.80 4.52
C GLY A 102 -10.82 2.29 4.40
N GLU A 103 -12.09 1.90 4.38
CA GLU A 103 -12.52 0.50 4.33
C GLU A 103 -12.15 -0.17 3.00
N ASP A 104 -12.23 0.57 1.90
CA ASP A 104 -11.81 0.15 0.56
C ASP A 104 -10.32 -0.21 0.51
N SER A 105 -9.46 0.65 1.07
CA SER A 105 -8.02 0.35 1.18
C SER A 105 -7.77 -0.92 2.00
N MET A 106 -8.50 -1.11 3.10
CA MET A 106 -8.37 -2.32 3.91
C MET A 106 -8.83 -3.58 3.16
N LEU A 107 -9.93 -3.50 2.39
CA LEU A 107 -10.41 -4.60 1.57
C LEU A 107 -9.41 -4.99 0.49
N ASP A 108 -8.87 -4.00 -0.24
CA ASP A 108 -7.86 -4.23 -1.29
C ASP A 108 -6.59 -4.87 -0.73
N VAL A 109 -6.13 -4.41 0.42
CA VAL A 109 -4.94 -4.96 1.09
C VAL A 109 -5.20 -6.39 1.56
N ARG A 110 -6.37 -6.67 2.15
CA ARG A 110 -6.74 -8.04 2.55
C ARG A 110 -6.74 -8.99 1.37
N ALA A 111 -7.39 -8.61 0.27
CA ALA A 111 -7.43 -9.41 -0.95
C ALA A 111 -6.02 -9.65 -1.52
N ARG A 112 -5.14 -8.64 -1.44
CA ARG A 112 -3.75 -8.77 -1.88
C ARG A 112 -2.96 -9.74 -0.99
N VAL A 113 -3.08 -9.60 0.32
CA VAL A 113 -2.41 -10.48 1.30
C VAL A 113 -2.87 -11.92 1.10
N GLU A 114 -4.17 -12.15 0.97
CA GLU A 114 -4.74 -13.48 0.73
C GLU A 114 -4.18 -14.10 -0.56
N LYS A 115 -4.11 -13.33 -1.65
CA LYS A 115 -3.51 -13.82 -2.90
C LYS A 115 -2.04 -14.19 -2.73
N ILE A 116 -1.25 -13.38 -2.02
CA ILE A 116 0.17 -13.67 -1.77
C ILE A 116 0.30 -14.93 -0.91
N GLN A 117 -0.47 -15.03 0.17
CA GLN A 117 -0.48 -16.19 1.06
C GLN A 117 -0.84 -17.47 0.29
N SER A 118 -1.92 -17.42 -0.51
CA SER A 118 -2.33 -18.55 -1.33
C SER A 118 -1.24 -18.98 -2.31
N THR A 119 -0.57 -18.06 -2.99
CA THR A 119 0.54 -18.40 -3.89
C THR A 119 1.73 -18.99 -3.11
N LEU A 120 2.06 -18.44 -1.94
CA LEU A 120 3.13 -18.96 -1.10
C LEU A 120 2.81 -20.40 -0.67
N ASP A 121 1.58 -20.67 -0.23
CA ASP A 121 1.17 -21.99 0.24
C ASP A 121 1.10 -23.02 -0.89
N GLU A 122 0.64 -22.61 -2.08
CA GLU A 122 0.54 -23.45 -3.28
C GLU A 122 1.92 -23.85 -3.83
N TRP A 123 2.90 -22.94 -3.80
CA TRP A 123 4.22 -23.14 -4.42
C TRP A 123 5.34 -23.40 -3.41
N LYS A 124 5.01 -23.61 -2.13
CA LYS A 124 6.01 -23.76 -1.07
C LYS A 124 6.95 -24.93 -1.31
N ASP A 125 6.48 -26.02 -1.88
CA ASP A 125 7.26 -27.23 -2.16
C ASP A 125 8.36 -26.96 -3.19
N VAL A 126 8.06 -26.15 -4.21
CA VAL A 126 9.03 -25.70 -5.23
C VAL A 126 10.10 -24.79 -4.63
N GLY A 127 9.71 -23.88 -3.73
CA GLY A 127 10.61 -22.91 -3.11
C GLY A 127 11.38 -23.42 -1.88
N SER A 128 11.05 -24.62 -1.38
CA SER A 128 11.65 -25.19 -0.16
C SER A 128 12.87 -26.06 -0.46
N ASN A 129 13.68 -26.35 0.57
CA ASN A 129 14.83 -27.26 0.52
C ASN A 129 15.94 -26.85 -0.48
N LEU A 130 16.10 -25.56 -0.74
CA LEU A 130 17.16 -25.01 -1.62
C LEU A 130 18.44 -24.59 -0.86
N GLY A 131 18.52 -24.91 0.43
CA GLY A 131 19.69 -24.60 1.25
C GLY A 131 20.90 -25.48 0.90
N LEU A 132 22.12 -24.96 1.13
CA LEU A 132 23.33 -25.76 1.04
C LEU A 132 23.31 -26.89 2.09
N PRO A 133 23.89 -28.07 1.79
CA PRO A 133 24.08 -29.11 2.78
C PRO A 133 24.85 -28.57 3.99
N VAL A 134 24.44 -28.97 5.19
CA VAL A 134 25.02 -28.49 6.47
C VAL A 134 26.54 -28.68 6.53
N GLU A 135 27.06 -29.69 5.83
CA GLU A 135 28.48 -30.03 5.72
C GLU A 135 29.32 -28.97 4.98
N GLN A 136 28.70 -28.08 4.19
CA GLN A 136 29.36 -27.02 3.42
C GLN A 136 29.33 -25.65 4.11
N LEU A 137 28.70 -25.55 5.30
CA LEU A 137 28.59 -24.29 6.07
C LEU A 137 29.65 -24.15 7.17
N SER A 138 30.55 -25.13 7.31
CA SER A 138 31.60 -25.19 8.34
C SER A 138 33.03 -25.02 7.81
N ALA A 139 33.19 -24.50 6.58
CA ALA A 139 34.46 -24.06 6.01
C ALA A 139 34.54 -22.52 6.01
#